data_AF-A0A0P7GK41-F1
#
_entry.id   AF-A0A0P7GK41-F1
#
_cell.length_a   1.000
_cell.length_b   1.000
_cell.length_c   1.000
_cell.angle_alpha   90.00
_cell.angle_beta   90.00
_cell.angle_gamma   90.00
#
_symmetry.space_group_name_H-M   'P 1'
#
loop_
_entity.id
_entity.type
_entity.pdbx_description
1 polymer ?
#
loop_
_entity_poly.entity_id
_entity_poly.type
_entity_poly.pdbx_seq_one_letter_code
_entity_poly.pdbx_strand_id
1 'polypeptide(L)'
;MACDVMEYWTEEEYVGRQLAPQGYRVILPIPPWHGRREQTGFYTGEPYLARMPVSAVELYEAQTKEIALLTRWARDHNASRVGVGGISMGGIVAMFVAGHADTWPELMQPDFALPVAASADVSELLFESSLTEILGVTDALLRAGWDRGKMANLDNVLTAPSTSGIASDEIYPVGGLIDDMTKYETLRETLDKWNVPQENRLEWDCGHFGVTLRAMRTAEFQDFVRLALDGQ
;
A
#
# COMPACT_ATOMS: atom_id res chain seq x y z
N MET A 1 -20.62 5.29 -12.84
CA MET A 1 -21.47 4.27 -12.17
C MET A 1 -21.06 2.84 -12.55
N ALA A 2 -19.78 2.47 -12.43
CA ALA A 2 -19.35 1.06 -12.47
C ALA A 2 -18.98 0.53 -11.07
N CYS A 3 -18.80 1.42 -10.09
CA CYS A 3 -18.27 1.10 -8.77
C CYS A 3 -19.25 1.33 -7.61
N ASP A 4 -20.47 1.83 -7.88
CA ASP A 4 -21.53 2.02 -6.87
C ASP A 4 -22.02 0.70 -6.25
N VAL A 5 -21.75 -0.43 -6.90
CA VAL A 5 -22.10 -1.79 -6.45
C VAL A 5 -20.93 -2.54 -5.82
N MET A 6 -19.73 -1.94 -5.79
CA MET A 6 -18.57 -2.57 -5.14
C MET A 6 -18.68 -2.36 -3.63
N GLU A 7 -18.95 -3.45 -2.89
CA GLU A 7 -18.93 -3.41 -1.43
C GLU A 7 -17.50 -3.33 -0.90
N TYR A 8 -16.56 -4.00 -1.58
CA TYR A 8 -15.13 -4.01 -1.29
C TYR A 8 -14.33 -4.03 -2.61
N TRP A 9 -13.03 -3.69 -2.56
CA TRP A 9 -12.13 -3.97 -3.67
C TRP A 9 -11.96 -5.49 -3.80
N THR A 10 -12.20 -6.01 -4.99
CA THR A 10 -12.28 -7.45 -5.26
C THR A 10 -11.01 -8.21 -4.90
N GLU A 11 -9.87 -7.57 -5.03
CA GLU A 11 -8.55 -8.15 -4.84
C GLU A 11 -8.28 -8.45 -3.36
N GLU A 12 -8.36 -7.42 -2.51
CA GLU A 12 -8.21 -7.58 -1.06
C GLU A 12 -9.39 -8.35 -0.44
N GLU A 13 -10.61 -8.23 -1.00
CA GLU A 13 -11.75 -9.03 -0.58
C GLU A 13 -11.48 -10.53 -0.80
N TYR A 14 -10.87 -10.90 -1.92
CA TYR A 14 -10.55 -12.30 -2.20
C TYR A 14 -9.61 -12.87 -1.13
N VAL A 15 -8.57 -12.12 -0.76
CA VAL A 15 -7.66 -12.49 0.33
C VAL A 15 -8.43 -12.63 1.64
N GLY A 16 -9.27 -11.64 1.96
CA GLY A 16 -10.06 -11.65 3.19
C GLY A 16 -11.03 -12.83 3.30
N ARG A 17 -11.68 -13.21 2.19
CA ARG A 17 -12.61 -14.34 2.13
C ARG A 17 -11.95 -15.69 2.39
N GLN A 18 -10.66 -15.84 2.10
CA GLN A 18 -9.90 -17.05 2.41
C GLN A 18 -9.47 -17.09 3.88
N LEU A 19 -9.13 -15.94 4.46
CA LEU A 19 -8.67 -15.83 5.85
C LEU A 19 -9.83 -15.93 6.87
N ALA A 20 -10.98 -15.33 6.59
CA ALA A 20 -12.08 -15.25 7.56
C ALA A 20 -12.59 -16.62 8.06
N PRO A 21 -12.79 -17.66 7.22
CA PRO A 21 -13.16 -19.00 7.68
C PRO A 21 -12.12 -19.68 8.57
N GLN A 22 -10.88 -19.22 8.54
CA GLN A 22 -9.78 -19.74 9.36
C GLN A 22 -9.68 -19.04 10.73
N GLY A 23 -10.56 -18.08 11.02
CA GLY A 23 -10.65 -17.40 12.31
C GLY A 23 -9.97 -16.02 12.35
N TYR A 24 -9.34 -15.58 11.26
CA TYR A 24 -8.81 -14.23 11.16
C TYR A 24 -9.93 -13.20 10.98
N ARG A 25 -9.74 -12.02 11.56
CA ARG A 25 -10.62 -10.87 11.34
C ARG A 25 -9.99 -9.97 10.29
N VAL A 26 -10.74 -9.67 9.24
CA VAL A 26 -10.27 -8.86 8.12
C VAL A 26 -11.07 -7.57 8.06
N ILE A 27 -10.38 -6.44 8.07
CA ILE A 27 -10.97 -5.11 7.95
C ILE A 27 -10.50 -4.55 6.60
N LEU A 28 -11.44 -4.14 5.76
CA LEU A 28 -11.18 -3.61 4.42
C LEU A 28 -11.59 -2.13 4.36
N PRO A 29 -10.74 -1.20 4.82
CA PRO A 29 -11.05 0.22 4.75
C PRO A 29 -11.04 0.70 3.29
N ILE A 30 -12.05 1.51 2.93
CA ILE A 30 -12.12 2.11 1.60
C ILE A 30 -11.33 3.43 1.62
N PRO A 31 -10.33 3.61 0.73
CA PRO A 31 -9.53 4.83 0.70
C PRO A 31 -10.34 6.05 0.25
N PRO A 32 -9.91 7.27 0.64
CA PRO A 32 -10.49 8.51 0.14
C PRO A 32 -10.72 8.50 -1.37
N TRP A 33 -11.89 8.98 -1.80
CA TRP A 33 -12.31 9.11 -3.20
C TRP A 33 -12.52 7.81 -3.97
N HIS A 34 -12.44 6.64 -3.31
CA HIS A 34 -12.65 5.34 -3.95
C HIS A 34 -13.96 4.69 -3.49
N GLY A 35 -14.54 3.81 -4.31
CA GLY A 35 -15.71 3.00 -3.99
C GLY A 35 -16.84 3.85 -3.37
N ARG A 36 -17.28 3.49 -2.15
CA ARG A 36 -18.34 4.23 -1.43
C ARG A 36 -17.94 5.65 -0.99
N ARG A 37 -16.67 6.04 -1.13
CA ARG A 37 -16.14 7.39 -0.90
C ARG A 37 -15.94 8.18 -2.20
N GLU A 38 -16.38 7.64 -3.35
CA GLU A 38 -16.44 8.35 -4.63
C GLU A 38 -17.19 9.68 -4.49
N GLN A 39 -16.68 10.72 -5.15
CA GLN A 39 -17.32 12.04 -5.16
C GLN A 39 -18.26 12.16 -6.35
N THR A 40 -19.46 12.72 -6.12
CA THR A 40 -20.42 12.97 -7.20
C THR A 40 -19.78 13.77 -8.34
N GLY A 41 -19.88 13.26 -9.55
CA GLY A 41 -19.33 13.88 -10.76
C GLY A 41 -17.92 13.40 -11.16
N PHE A 42 -17.32 12.50 -10.38
CA PHE A 42 -16.01 11.89 -10.66
C PHE A 42 -16.14 10.36 -10.67
N TYR A 43 -15.21 9.67 -11.32
CA TYR A 43 -15.04 8.23 -11.17
C TYR A 43 -14.29 7.89 -9.87
N THR A 44 -14.50 6.69 -9.33
CA THR A 44 -13.70 6.16 -8.21
C THR A 44 -12.20 6.34 -8.46
N GLY A 45 -11.50 6.93 -7.49
CA GLY A 45 -10.05 7.20 -7.56
C GLY A 45 -9.64 8.33 -8.51
N GLU A 46 -10.54 8.88 -9.31
CA GLU A 46 -10.21 10.00 -10.21
C GLU A 46 -9.67 11.22 -9.44
N PRO A 47 -10.27 11.67 -8.32
CA PRO A 47 -9.71 12.79 -7.56
C PRO A 47 -8.32 12.51 -6.98
N TYR A 48 -7.98 11.24 -6.73
CA TYR A 48 -6.64 10.86 -6.30
C TYR A 48 -5.61 11.13 -7.39
N LEU A 49 -5.87 10.74 -8.64
CA LEU A 49 -4.94 10.94 -9.75
C LEU A 49 -4.95 12.39 -10.27
N ALA A 50 -6.14 12.98 -10.43
CA ALA A 50 -6.31 14.28 -11.07
C ALA A 50 -5.73 15.47 -10.28
N ARG A 51 -5.53 15.31 -8.97
CA ARG A 51 -5.07 16.37 -8.05
C ARG A 51 -3.65 16.15 -7.52
N MET A 52 -2.91 15.20 -8.10
CA MET A 52 -1.52 14.95 -7.68
C MET A 52 -0.65 16.20 -7.87
N PRO A 53 0.34 16.45 -6.98
CA PRO A 53 0.75 15.60 -5.85
C PRO A 53 -0.07 15.77 -4.56
N VAL A 54 -0.91 16.81 -4.45
CA VAL A 54 -1.60 17.18 -3.22
C VAL A 54 -2.52 16.06 -2.71
N SER A 55 -3.28 15.45 -3.62
CA SER A 55 -4.16 14.32 -3.28
C SER A 55 -3.42 13.09 -2.78
N ALA A 56 -2.17 12.86 -3.20
CA ALA A 56 -1.38 11.74 -2.70
C ALA A 56 -1.10 11.91 -1.20
N VAL A 57 -0.64 13.11 -0.80
CA VAL A 57 -0.43 13.46 0.61
C VAL A 57 -1.73 13.32 1.41
N GLU A 58 -2.82 13.92 0.93
CA GLU A 58 -4.14 13.84 1.58
C GLU A 58 -4.61 12.39 1.76
N LEU A 59 -4.45 11.53 0.74
CA LEU A 59 -4.88 10.13 0.80
C LEU A 59 -4.05 9.32 1.79
N TYR A 60 -2.73 9.38 1.68
CA TYR A 60 -1.84 8.56 2.51
C TYR A 60 -1.88 9.01 3.96
N GLU A 61 -1.95 10.33 4.23
CA GLU A 61 -2.14 10.84 5.58
C GLU A 61 -3.47 10.36 6.19
N ALA A 62 -4.58 10.46 5.44
CA ALA A 62 -5.88 10.02 5.94
C ALA A 62 -5.90 8.51 6.21
N GLN A 63 -5.42 7.70 5.25
CA GLN A 63 -5.44 6.25 5.37
C GLN A 63 -4.52 5.72 6.47
N THR A 64 -3.30 6.25 6.60
CA THR A 64 -2.39 5.85 7.68
C THR A 64 -2.99 6.13 9.06
N LYS A 65 -3.63 7.28 9.25
CA LYS A 65 -4.35 7.63 10.49
C LYS A 65 -5.56 6.72 10.74
N GLU A 66 -6.36 6.45 9.71
CA GLU A 66 -7.49 5.52 9.81
C GLU A 66 -7.01 4.12 10.22
N ILE A 67 -5.90 3.64 9.65
CA ILE A 67 -5.28 2.35 9.99
C ILE A 67 -4.79 2.34 11.44
N ALA A 68 -4.08 3.37 11.90
CA ALA A 68 -3.63 3.47 13.30
C ALA A 68 -4.81 3.35 14.30
N LEU A 69 -5.94 3.99 13.98
CA LEU A 69 -7.17 3.89 14.79
C LEU A 69 -7.81 2.50 14.70
N LEU A 70 -7.82 1.87 13.52
CA LEU A 70 -8.33 0.51 13.35
C LEU A 70 -7.45 -0.53 14.06
N THR A 71 -6.13 -0.32 14.12
CA THR A 71 -5.21 -1.14 14.89
C THR A 71 -5.56 -1.11 16.37
N ARG A 72 -5.72 0.10 16.92
CA ARG A 72 -6.18 0.26 18.30
C ARG A 72 -7.54 -0.40 18.52
N TRP A 73 -8.49 -0.15 17.63
CA TRP A 73 -9.82 -0.76 17.73
C TRP A 73 -9.74 -2.29 17.76
N ALA A 74 -8.90 -2.90 16.91
CA ALA A 74 -8.70 -4.34 16.89
C ALA A 74 -8.14 -4.85 18.22
N ARG A 75 -7.14 -4.16 18.78
CA ARG A 75 -6.58 -4.49 20.11
C ARG A 75 -7.61 -4.35 21.23
N ASP A 76 -8.39 -3.27 21.24
CA ASP A 76 -9.50 -3.05 22.17
C ASP A 76 -10.57 -4.16 22.06
N HIS A 77 -10.61 -4.88 20.94
CA HIS A 77 -11.48 -6.05 20.69
C HIS A 77 -10.74 -7.39 20.80
N ASN A 78 -9.67 -7.44 21.58
CA ASN A 78 -8.88 -8.64 21.91
C ASN A 78 -8.10 -9.24 20.73
N ALA A 79 -7.72 -8.44 19.74
CA ALA A 79 -6.71 -8.89 18.77
C ALA A 79 -5.34 -8.94 19.48
N SER A 80 -4.74 -10.12 19.51
CA SER A 80 -3.37 -10.32 20.04
C SER A 80 -2.29 -9.90 19.05
N ARG A 81 -2.61 -9.88 17.76
CA ARG A 81 -1.74 -9.51 16.65
C ARG A 81 -2.56 -8.82 15.56
N VAL A 82 -2.04 -7.72 15.02
CA VAL A 82 -2.68 -6.88 14.02
C VAL A 82 -1.68 -6.55 12.92
N GLY A 83 -1.94 -7.02 11.71
CA GLY A 83 -1.17 -6.65 10.53
C GLY A 83 -1.86 -5.57 9.71
N VAL A 84 -1.05 -4.84 8.95
CA VAL A 84 -1.52 -3.99 7.85
C VAL A 84 -1.06 -4.57 6.52
N GLY A 85 -1.90 -4.53 5.50
CA GLY A 85 -1.51 -4.91 4.16
C GLY A 85 -2.37 -4.21 3.12
N GLY A 86 -1.91 -4.24 1.88
CA GLY A 86 -2.65 -3.69 0.76
C GLY A 86 -1.93 -3.91 -0.57
N ILE A 87 -2.68 -3.84 -1.66
CA ILE A 87 -2.18 -4.06 -3.02
C ILE A 87 -2.06 -2.73 -3.74
N SER A 88 -0.99 -2.53 -4.51
CA SER A 88 -0.76 -1.32 -5.32
C SER A 88 -0.77 -0.06 -4.46
N MET A 89 -1.73 0.84 -4.65
CA MET A 89 -1.95 2.01 -3.79
C MET A 89 -2.10 1.64 -2.30
N GLY A 90 -2.81 0.54 -1.98
CA GLY A 90 -2.89 0.05 -0.60
C GLY A 90 -1.55 -0.46 -0.07
N GLY A 91 -0.69 -0.96 -0.95
CA GLY A 91 0.68 -1.35 -0.63
C GLY A 91 1.55 -0.14 -0.29
N ILE A 92 1.38 0.98 -1.01
CA ILE A 92 2.03 2.26 -0.68
C ILE A 92 1.59 2.74 0.71
N VAL A 93 0.28 2.66 1.01
CA VAL A 93 -0.22 2.97 2.37
C VAL A 93 0.45 2.07 3.41
N ALA A 94 0.55 0.76 3.16
CA ALA A 94 1.23 -0.17 4.07
C ALA A 94 2.72 0.20 4.27
N MET A 95 3.42 0.70 3.24
CA MET A 95 4.78 1.22 3.37
C MET A 95 4.85 2.44 4.29
N PHE A 96 3.95 3.42 4.13
CA PHE A 96 3.91 4.58 5.03
C PHE A 96 3.55 4.20 6.47
N VAL A 97 2.62 3.26 6.65
CA VAL A 97 2.29 2.72 7.98
C VAL A 97 3.53 2.08 8.60
N ALA A 98 4.20 1.18 7.88
CA ALA A 98 5.41 0.50 8.37
C ALA A 98 6.54 1.48 8.68
N GLY A 99 6.70 2.53 7.87
CA GLY A 99 7.75 3.54 8.03
C GLY A 99 7.54 4.49 9.22
N HIS A 100 6.28 4.76 9.60
CA HIS A 100 5.96 5.78 10.61
C HIS A 100 5.30 5.23 11.89
N ALA A 101 5.10 3.92 11.99
CA ALA A 101 4.43 3.30 13.14
C ALA A 101 5.07 3.67 14.49
N ASP A 102 6.41 3.78 14.56
CA ASP A 102 7.15 4.15 15.77
C ASP A 102 6.80 5.54 16.32
N THR A 103 6.23 6.42 15.49
CA THR A 103 5.75 7.75 15.89
C THR A 103 4.37 7.73 16.56
N TRP A 104 3.66 6.60 16.53
CA TRP A 104 2.31 6.45 17.09
C TRP A 104 2.35 5.86 18.50
N PRO A 105 1.28 6.05 19.31
CA PRO A 105 1.13 5.30 20.56
C PRO A 105 1.19 3.80 20.33
N GLU A 106 1.81 3.04 21.24
CA GLU A 106 2.04 1.58 21.12
C GLU A 106 0.79 0.79 20.71
N LEU A 107 -0.38 1.10 21.29
CA LEU A 107 -1.65 0.43 20.96
C LEU A 107 -2.13 0.68 19.52
N MET A 108 -1.58 1.67 18.81
CA MET A 108 -1.90 2.00 17.43
C MET A 108 -0.87 1.43 16.43
N GLN A 109 0.26 0.91 16.92
CA GLN A 109 1.30 0.33 16.08
C GLN A 109 0.88 -1.06 15.61
N PRO A 110 0.90 -1.35 14.30
CA PRO A 110 0.71 -2.70 13.80
C PRO A 110 1.91 -3.58 14.18
N ASP A 111 1.68 -4.88 14.30
CA ASP A 111 2.73 -5.85 14.61
C ASP A 111 3.53 -6.25 13.37
N PHE A 112 2.92 -6.20 12.18
CA PHE A 112 3.59 -6.51 10.91
C PHE A 112 2.97 -5.74 9.74
N ALA A 113 3.71 -5.64 8.62
CA ALA A 113 3.24 -5.03 7.38
C ALA A 113 3.43 -5.94 6.16
N LEU A 114 2.45 -5.93 5.25
CA LEU A 114 2.43 -6.73 4.02
C LEU A 114 2.15 -5.84 2.80
N PRO A 115 3.15 -5.08 2.32
CA PRO A 115 3.02 -4.25 1.12
C PRO A 115 3.10 -5.12 -0.14
N VAL A 116 2.05 -5.13 -0.96
CA VAL A 116 1.96 -5.92 -2.20
C VAL A 116 1.98 -5.01 -3.41
N ALA A 117 2.87 -5.27 -4.38
CA ALA A 117 3.03 -4.46 -5.58
C ALA A 117 3.09 -2.95 -5.25
N ALA A 118 3.83 -2.60 -4.20
CA ALA A 118 3.89 -1.26 -3.65
C ALA A 118 5.02 -0.43 -4.27
N SER A 119 5.01 0.86 -4.00
CA SER A 119 6.16 1.75 -4.15
C SER A 119 6.52 2.36 -2.80
N ALA A 120 7.80 2.64 -2.60
CA ALA A 120 8.30 3.42 -1.48
C ALA A 120 8.50 4.89 -1.83
N ASP A 121 8.43 5.27 -3.11
CA ASP A 121 8.75 6.60 -3.61
C ASP A 121 7.66 7.06 -4.59
N VAL A 122 6.69 7.79 -4.07
CA VAL A 122 5.58 8.33 -4.88
C VAL A 122 6.06 9.51 -5.73
N SER A 123 7.08 10.24 -5.25
CA SER A 123 7.71 11.34 -5.99
C SER A 123 8.28 10.81 -7.32
N GLU A 124 9.01 9.69 -7.27
CA GLU A 124 9.52 9.01 -8.45
C GLU A 124 8.40 8.38 -9.31
N LEU A 125 7.43 7.72 -8.67
CA LEU A 125 6.28 7.10 -9.34
C LEU A 125 5.58 8.09 -10.29
N LEU A 126 5.39 9.35 -9.87
CA LEU A 126 4.73 10.39 -10.65
C LEU A 126 5.40 10.74 -11.99
N PHE A 127 6.70 10.46 -12.11
CA PHE A 127 7.48 10.80 -13.31
C PHE A 127 8.04 9.59 -14.05
N GLU A 128 8.14 8.42 -13.42
CA GLU A 128 8.74 7.21 -14.02
C GLU A 128 7.74 6.08 -14.26
N SER A 129 6.54 6.14 -13.68
CA SER A 129 5.54 5.06 -13.80
C SER A 129 4.88 5.04 -15.18
N SER A 130 4.84 3.85 -15.78
CA SER A 130 4.11 3.58 -17.03
C SER A 130 2.62 3.97 -16.92
N LEU A 131 2.02 3.83 -15.74
CA LEU A 131 0.62 4.25 -15.52
C LEU A 131 0.45 5.76 -15.60
N THR A 132 1.34 6.52 -14.96
CA THR A 132 1.24 7.99 -14.94
C THR A 132 1.49 8.59 -16.32
N GLU A 133 2.34 7.94 -17.12
CA GLU A 133 2.54 8.27 -18.53
C GLU A 133 1.28 8.00 -19.35
N ILE A 134 0.71 6.78 -19.26
CA ILE A 134 -0.51 6.39 -19.99
C ILE A 134 -1.69 7.33 -19.68
N LEU A 135 -1.81 7.77 -18.43
CA LEU A 135 -2.88 8.67 -17.98
C LEU A 135 -2.58 10.16 -18.24
N GLY A 136 -1.40 10.49 -18.77
CA GLY A 136 -0.98 11.88 -19.02
C GLY A 136 -0.77 12.71 -17.75
N VAL A 137 -0.59 12.07 -16.60
CA VAL A 137 -0.36 12.71 -15.30
C VAL A 137 1.00 13.43 -15.30
N THR A 138 2.05 12.75 -15.76
CA THR A 138 3.41 13.32 -15.84
C THR A 138 3.42 14.60 -16.68
N ASP A 139 2.78 14.56 -17.83
CA ASP A 139 2.61 15.70 -18.74
C ASP A 139 1.83 16.86 -18.10
N ALA A 140 0.77 16.55 -17.35
CA ALA A 140 -0.02 17.54 -16.65
C ALA A 140 0.78 18.22 -15.52
N LEU A 141 1.58 17.46 -14.77
CA LEU A 141 2.48 17.97 -13.74
C LEU A 141 3.51 18.93 -14.34
N LEU A 142 4.21 18.51 -15.40
CA LEU A 142 5.21 19.32 -16.08
C LEU A 142 4.60 20.64 -16.61
N ARG A 143 3.41 20.60 -17.21
CA ARG A 143 2.70 21.80 -17.68
C ARG A 143 2.27 22.72 -16.53
N ALA A 144 1.92 22.17 -15.39
CA ALA A 144 1.64 22.93 -14.16
C ALA A 144 2.92 23.47 -13.49
N GLY A 145 4.09 23.17 -14.05
CA GLY A 145 5.39 23.61 -13.56
C GLY A 145 5.93 22.78 -12.41
N TRP A 146 5.39 21.59 -12.17
CA TRP A 146 6.00 20.60 -11.27
C TRP A 146 7.09 19.84 -12.01
N ASP A 147 8.29 19.85 -11.45
CA ASP A 147 9.43 19.06 -11.90
C ASP A 147 9.98 18.24 -10.73
N ARG A 148 10.93 17.34 -10.99
CA ARG A 148 11.56 16.49 -9.96
C ARG A 148 12.21 17.30 -8.85
N GLY A 149 12.83 18.44 -9.17
CA GLY A 149 13.47 19.29 -8.17
C GLY A 149 12.46 19.94 -7.22
N LYS A 150 11.27 20.30 -7.72
CA LYS A 150 10.17 20.77 -6.88
C LYS A 150 9.54 19.64 -6.08
N MET A 151 9.36 18.47 -6.68
CA MET A 151 8.79 17.30 -6.01
C MET A 151 9.69 16.82 -4.85
N ALA A 152 11.01 16.94 -4.99
CA ALA A 152 11.97 16.62 -3.94
C ALA A 152 11.73 17.37 -2.61
N ASN A 153 11.07 18.54 -2.65
CA ASN A 153 10.69 19.27 -1.43
C ASN A 153 9.51 18.62 -0.68
N LEU A 154 8.88 17.60 -1.26
CA LEU A 154 7.76 16.84 -0.71
C LEU A 154 8.15 15.40 -0.38
N ASP A 155 9.41 14.99 -0.58
CA ASP A 155 9.85 13.60 -0.34
C ASP A 155 9.59 13.16 1.11
N ASN A 156 9.63 14.08 2.07
CA ASN A 156 9.32 13.78 3.47
C ASN A 156 7.84 13.37 3.71
N VAL A 157 6.96 13.55 2.72
CA VAL A 157 5.54 13.16 2.77
C VAL A 157 5.10 12.28 1.60
N LEU A 158 5.95 12.12 0.58
CA LEU A 158 5.69 11.29 -0.61
C LEU A 158 6.63 10.09 -0.75
N THR A 159 7.66 10.01 0.08
CA THR A 159 8.62 8.90 0.10
C THR A 159 8.62 8.28 1.49
N ALA A 160 8.64 6.95 1.54
CA ALA A 160 8.78 6.22 2.79
C ALA A 160 10.10 6.61 3.48
N PRO A 161 10.13 6.71 4.81
CA PRO A 161 11.34 7.08 5.54
C PRO A 161 12.47 6.07 5.31
N SER A 162 13.71 6.49 5.54
CA SER A 162 14.89 5.63 5.35
C SER A 162 15.01 4.49 6.37
N THR A 163 14.19 4.49 7.42
CA THR A 163 14.12 3.46 8.46
C THR A 163 12.68 2.99 8.62
N SER A 164 12.48 1.72 8.96
CA SER A 164 11.17 1.22 9.34
C SER A 164 10.82 1.63 10.78
N GLY A 165 9.55 1.92 11.01
CA GLY A 165 8.96 2.15 12.33
C GLY A 165 8.44 0.86 12.99
N ILE A 166 8.49 -0.28 12.28
CA ILE A 166 8.28 -1.63 12.83
C ILE A 166 9.54 -2.48 12.63
N ALA A 167 9.60 -3.62 13.32
CA ALA A 167 10.72 -4.55 13.22
C ALA A 167 10.90 -5.06 11.78
N SER A 168 12.15 -5.17 11.33
CA SER A 168 12.47 -5.51 9.94
C SER A 168 12.05 -6.93 9.56
N ASP A 169 12.07 -7.85 10.53
CA ASP A 169 11.59 -9.23 10.44
C ASP A 169 10.05 -9.35 10.47
N GLU A 170 9.35 -8.25 10.64
CA GLU A 170 7.89 -8.15 10.61
C GLU A 170 7.36 -7.42 9.34
N ILE A 171 8.20 -7.31 8.31
CA ILE A 171 7.83 -6.72 7.02
C ILE A 171 7.89 -7.81 5.94
N TYR A 172 6.75 -8.07 5.30
CA TYR A 172 6.52 -9.17 4.37
C TYR A 172 6.14 -8.65 2.98
N PRO A 173 7.07 -8.07 2.21
CA PRO A 173 6.77 -7.47 0.92
C PRO A 173 6.51 -8.53 -0.15
N VAL A 174 5.60 -8.21 -1.08
CA VAL A 174 5.33 -9.01 -2.28
C VAL A 174 5.53 -8.17 -3.52
N GLY A 175 6.38 -8.62 -4.45
CA GLY A 175 6.82 -7.83 -5.60
C GLY A 175 6.89 -8.57 -6.92
N GLY A 176 6.79 -7.79 -8.00
CA GLY A 176 6.99 -8.25 -9.36
C GLY A 176 8.35 -7.77 -9.88
N LEU A 177 9.22 -8.70 -10.28
CA LEU A 177 10.59 -8.38 -10.72
C LEU A 177 10.63 -7.49 -11.96
N ILE A 178 9.55 -7.46 -12.75
CA ILE A 178 9.41 -6.62 -13.94
C ILE A 178 8.22 -5.66 -13.83
N ASP A 179 7.79 -5.32 -12.60
CA ASP A 179 6.76 -4.30 -12.36
C ASP A 179 7.29 -2.89 -12.67
N ASP A 180 6.93 -2.39 -13.84
CA ASP A 180 7.27 -1.05 -14.31
C ASP A 180 6.29 0.04 -13.86
N MET A 181 5.15 -0.35 -13.27
CA MET A 181 4.11 0.56 -12.83
C MET A 181 4.45 1.13 -11.46
N THR A 182 4.94 0.28 -10.55
CA THR A 182 5.38 0.71 -9.21
C THR A 182 6.89 0.72 -9.04
N LYS A 183 7.63 0.27 -10.06
CA LYS A 183 9.10 0.21 -10.09
C LYS A 183 9.64 -0.58 -8.90
N TYR A 184 9.37 -1.89 -8.89
CA TYR A 184 9.72 -2.73 -7.74
C TYR A 184 11.20 -2.66 -7.31
N GLU A 185 12.12 -2.37 -8.24
CA GLU A 185 13.53 -2.10 -7.94
C GLU A 185 13.72 -1.01 -6.86
N THR A 186 12.98 0.10 -6.95
CA THR A 186 13.03 1.22 -5.99
C THR A 186 12.50 0.82 -4.61
N LEU A 187 11.47 -0.03 -4.58
CA LEU A 187 10.99 -0.63 -3.34
C LEU A 187 12.05 -1.55 -2.72
N ARG A 188 12.73 -2.39 -3.51
CA ARG A 188 13.80 -3.27 -3.03
C ARG A 188 14.92 -2.49 -2.36
N GLU A 189 15.35 -1.36 -2.92
CA GLU A 189 16.36 -0.50 -2.29
C GLU A 189 15.91 0.00 -0.90
N THR A 190 14.62 0.32 -0.75
CA THR A 190 14.06 0.74 0.55
C THR A 190 14.02 -0.43 1.53
N LEU A 191 13.62 -1.62 1.07
CA LEU A 191 13.61 -2.84 1.88
C LEU A 191 15.03 -3.23 2.34
N ASP A 192 16.04 -3.01 1.50
CA ASP A 192 17.45 -3.21 1.84
C ASP A 192 17.91 -2.21 2.90
N LYS A 193 17.55 -0.92 2.78
CA LYS A 193 17.83 0.09 3.81
C LYS A 193 17.16 -0.25 5.15
N TRP A 194 15.95 -0.82 5.10
CA TRP A 194 15.21 -1.28 6.27
C TRP A 194 15.70 -2.62 6.82
N ASN A 195 16.68 -3.27 6.17
CA ASN A 195 17.19 -4.60 6.53
C ASN A 195 16.10 -5.69 6.56
N VAL A 196 15.09 -5.59 5.68
CA VAL A 196 14.04 -6.62 5.59
C VAL A 196 14.67 -7.93 5.12
N PRO A 197 14.53 -9.04 5.87
CA PRO A 197 15.15 -10.33 5.53
C PRO A 197 14.70 -10.85 4.17
N GLN A 198 15.58 -11.54 3.44
CA GLN A 198 15.26 -12.06 2.11
C GLN A 198 14.17 -13.14 2.16
N GLU A 199 14.14 -13.93 3.22
CA GLU A 199 13.12 -14.94 3.51
C GLU A 199 11.72 -14.35 3.71
N ASN A 200 11.63 -13.07 4.05
CA ASN A 200 10.37 -12.35 4.17
C ASN A 200 9.94 -11.71 2.85
N ARG A 201 10.65 -11.91 1.73
CA ARG A 201 10.31 -11.29 0.44
C ARG A 201 9.75 -12.34 -0.50
N LEU A 202 8.50 -12.16 -0.92
CA LEU A 202 7.89 -12.98 -1.96
C LEU A 202 8.00 -12.25 -3.31
N GLU A 203 8.83 -12.78 -4.21
CA GLU A 203 9.10 -12.16 -5.51
C GLU A 203 8.64 -13.07 -6.65
N TRP A 204 7.98 -12.49 -7.65
CA TRP A 204 7.56 -13.20 -8.85
C TRP A 204 8.12 -12.55 -10.12
N ASP A 205 8.48 -13.38 -11.10
CA ASP A 205 8.85 -12.93 -12.45
C ASP A 205 7.60 -12.53 -13.25
N CYS A 206 7.01 -11.38 -12.89
CA CYS A 206 5.86 -10.79 -13.55
C CYS A 206 5.77 -9.28 -13.30
N GLY A 207 4.93 -8.61 -14.09
CA GLY A 207 4.63 -7.18 -13.92
C GLY A 207 3.49 -6.95 -12.91
N HIS A 208 3.10 -5.69 -12.73
CA HIS A 208 2.13 -5.23 -11.72
C HIS A 208 0.88 -6.12 -11.60
N PHE A 209 0.13 -6.26 -12.71
CA PHE A 209 -1.10 -7.06 -12.72
C PHE A 209 -0.83 -8.57 -12.54
N GLY A 210 0.37 -9.04 -12.89
CA GLY A 210 0.78 -10.40 -12.62
C GLY A 210 0.89 -10.67 -11.12
N VAL A 211 1.45 -9.71 -10.36
CA VAL A 211 1.50 -9.77 -8.89
C VAL A 211 0.08 -9.78 -8.32
N THR A 212 -0.77 -8.84 -8.75
CA THR A 212 -2.16 -8.72 -8.32
C THR A 212 -2.94 -10.03 -8.55
N LEU A 213 -2.85 -10.60 -9.74
CA LEU A 213 -3.53 -11.87 -10.07
C LEU A 213 -3.01 -13.05 -9.26
N ARG A 214 -1.70 -13.12 -9.01
CA ARG A 214 -1.10 -14.18 -8.19
C ARG A 214 -1.48 -14.05 -6.72
N ALA A 215 -1.49 -12.83 -6.18
CA ALA A 215 -1.93 -12.56 -4.81
C ALA A 215 -3.36 -13.04 -4.57
N MET A 216 -4.25 -12.85 -5.54
CA MET A 216 -5.60 -13.40 -5.46
C MET A 216 -5.62 -14.93 -5.62
N ARG A 217 -4.93 -15.49 -6.61
CA ARG A 217 -5.26 -16.85 -7.10
C ARG A 217 -4.35 -17.96 -6.64
N THR A 218 -3.27 -17.66 -5.90
CA THR A 218 -2.27 -18.66 -5.53
C THR A 218 -2.35 -19.01 -4.05
N ALA A 219 -2.16 -20.31 -3.76
CA ALA A 219 -1.98 -20.77 -2.39
C ALA A 219 -0.68 -20.22 -1.77
N GLU A 220 0.37 -20.04 -2.58
CA GLU A 220 1.65 -19.45 -2.16
C GLU A 220 1.47 -18.10 -1.45
N PHE A 221 0.68 -17.19 -2.02
CA PHE A 221 0.39 -15.91 -1.36
C PHE A 221 -0.42 -16.07 -0.08
N GLN A 222 -1.42 -16.97 -0.07
CA GLN A 222 -2.24 -17.22 1.11
C GLN A 222 -1.41 -17.82 2.26
N ASP A 223 -0.50 -18.74 1.94
CA ASP A 223 0.44 -19.34 2.89
C ASP A 223 1.39 -18.29 3.45
N PHE A 224 1.88 -17.41 2.58
CA PHE A 224 2.76 -16.31 2.96
C PHE A 224 2.07 -15.29 3.90
N VAL A 225 0.82 -14.92 3.63
CA VAL A 225 0.04 -14.05 4.52
C VAL A 225 -0.22 -14.73 5.88
N ARG A 226 -0.48 -16.04 5.89
CA ARG A 226 -0.68 -16.79 7.14
C ARG A 226 0.59 -16.88 7.98
N LEU A 227 1.74 -17.07 7.35
CA LEU A 227 3.04 -17.03 8.04
C LEU A 227 3.23 -15.71 8.80
N ALA A 228 2.90 -14.58 8.16
CA ALA A 228 2.97 -13.27 8.81
C ALA A 228 1.94 -13.11 9.96
N LEU A 229 0.72 -13.63 9.78
CA LEU A 229 -0.36 -13.54 10.77
C LEU A 229 -0.11 -14.41 12.02
N ASP A 230 0.43 -15.62 11.83
CA ASP A 230 0.65 -16.57 12.93
C ASP A 230 1.92 -16.25 13.73
N GLY A 231 2.82 -15.46 13.14
CA GLY A 231 4.15 -15.18 13.69
C GLY A 231 5.10 -16.36 13.53
N GLN A 232 6.39 -16.10 13.69
CA GLN A 232 7.41 -17.15 13.82
C GLN A 232 7.50 -17.67 15.26
#